data_AF-A0A965IN79-F1
#
_entry.id   AF-A0A965IN79-F1
#
_cell.length_a   1.000
_cell.length_b   1.000
_cell.length_c   1.000
_cell.angle_alpha   90.00
_cell.angle_beta   90.00
_cell.angle_gamma   90.00
#
_symmetry.space_group_name_H-M   'P 1'
#
loop_
_entity.id
_entity.type
_entity.pdbx_description
1 polymer ?
#
loop_
_entity_poly.entity_id
_entity_poly.type
_entity_poly.pdbx_seq_one_letter_code
_entity_poly.pdbx_strand_id
1 'polypeptide(L)'
;MAIREADDGRVLLHCFAGCETASVLGAVGMDMTDLFPPDRKRQEYPVTGKPAMKPAFFASDLMRIIHFEALVVQIVAFDLANGKPVTEETRERMLTAYERIDEAVRYANV
;
A
#
# COMPACT_ATOMS: atom_id res chain seq x y z
N MET A 1 -38.02 -17.39 1.80
CA MET A 1 -37.20 -16.16 1.85
C MET A 1 -37.49 -15.46 3.18
N ALA A 2 -36.49 -14.86 3.84
CA ALA A 2 -36.67 -14.09 5.06
C ALA A 2 -36.11 -12.66 4.88
N ILE A 3 -36.81 -11.68 5.44
CA ILE A 3 -36.41 -10.27 5.48
C ILE A 3 -36.61 -9.77 6.90
N ARG A 4 -35.61 -9.11 7.48
CA ARG A 4 -35.71 -8.51 8.82
C ARG A 4 -34.88 -7.23 8.91
N GLU A 5 -35.41 -6.22 9.58
CA GLU A 5 -34.64 -5.05 10.00
C GLU A 5 -33.89 -5.35 11.31
N ALA A 6 -32.60 -5.08 11.35
CA ALA A 6 -31.77 -5.14 12.54
C ALA A 6 -31.95 -3.88 13.38
N ASP A 7 -31.68 -3.96 14.68
CA ASP A 7 -31.80 -2.84 15.63
C ASP A 7 -30.97 -1.60 15.27
N ASP A 8 -30.07 -1.78 14.31
CA ASP A 8 -29.08 -0.82 13.85
C ASP A 8 -29.39 -0.26 12.44
N GLY A 9 -30.63 -0.48 11.98
CA GLY A 9 -31.22 0.05 10.75
C GLY A 9 -30.85 -0.69 9.47
N ARG A 10 -30.08 -1.79 9.54
CA ARG A 10 -29.74 -2.62 8.37
C ARG A 10 -30.87 -3.59 8.05
N VAL A 11 -31.12 -3.83 6.76
CA VAL A 11 -32.05 -4.86 6.28
C VAL A 11 -31.27 -6.14 5.97
N LEU A 12 -31.59 -7.21 6.69
CA LEU A 12 -31.08 -8.55 6.44
C LEU A 12 -32.01 -9.31 5.50
N LEU A 13 -31.48 -9.73 4.36
CA LEU A 13 -32.16 -10.56 3.36
C LEU A 13 -31.52 -11.96 3.34
N HIS A 14 -32.34 -13.01 3.42
CA HIS A 14 -31.86 -14.38 3.26
C HIS A 14 -32.78 -15.20 2.34
N CYS A 15 -32.23 -15.68 1.23
CA CYS A 15 -32.90 -16.61 0.33
C CYS A 15 -32.52 -18.06 0.66
N PHE A 16 -33.45 -18.81 1.24
CA PHE A 16 -33.24 -20.24 1.54
C PHE A 16 -33.14 -21.14 0.31
N ALA A 17 -33.44 -20.62 -0.89
CA ALA A 17 -33.25 -21.34 -2.15
C ALA A 17 -31.85 -21.12 -2.76
N GLY A 18 -30.96 -20.37 -2.09
CA GLY A 18 -29.58 -20.14 -2.55
C GLY A 18 -29.43 -19.05 -3.61
N CYS A 19 -30.45 -18.22 -3.84
CA CYS A 19 -30.35 -17.11 -4.79
C CYS A 19 -29.32 -16.07 -4.31
N GLU A 20 -28.61 -15.48 -5.26
CA GLU A 20 -27.73 -14.34 -4.98
C GLU A 20 -28.58 -13.13 -4.56
N THR A 21 -28.13 -12.44 -3.50
CA THR A 21 -28.85 -11.29 -2.93
C THR A 21 -29.03 -10.17 -3.97
N ALA A 22 -27.99 -9.89 -4.76
CA ALA A 22 -28.05 -8.87 -5.82
C ALA A 22 -29.12 -9.17 -6.88
N SER A 23 -29.32 -10.44 -7.25
CA SER A 23 -30.37 -10.82 -8.21
C SER A 23 -31.78 -10.58 -7.66
N VAL A 24 -31.99 -10.84 -6.37
CA VAL A 24 -33.28 -10.59 -5.70
C VAL A 24 -33.57 -9.10 -5.62
N LEU A 25 -32.59 -8.28 -5.27
CA LEU A 25 -32.72 -6.81 -5.23
C LEU A 25 -32.98 -6.24 -6.63
N GLY A 26 -32.22 -6.69 -7.64
CA GLY A 26 -32.40 -6.25 -9.02
C GLY A 26 -33.80 -6.56 -9.57
N ALA A 27 -34.40 -7.69 -9.19
CA ALA A 27 -35.76 -8.05 -9.59
C ALA A 27 -36.84 -7.08 -9.04
N VAL A 28 -36.56 -6.39 -7.93
CA VAL A 28 -37.47 -5.39 -7.32
C VAL A 28 -37.00 -3.95 -7.53
N GLY A 29 -35.98 -3.73 -8.37
CA GLY A 29 -35.46 -2.39 -8.67
C GLY A 29 -34.70 -1.73 -7.51
N MET A 30 -34.15 -2.53 -6.60
CA MET A 30 -33.32 -2.08 -5.50
C MET A 30 -31.84 -2.41 -5.75
N ASP A 31 -30.96 -1.67 -5.07
CA ASP A 31 -29.52 -1.89 -5.05
C ASP A 31 -29.06 -2.39 -3.67
N MET A 32 -27.86 -2.98 -3.60
CA MET A 32 -27.23 -3.38 -2.34
C MET A 32 -27.13 -2.24 -1.32
N THR A 33 -26.97 -1.01 -1.80
CA THR A 33 -26.90 0.19 -0.95
C THR A 33 -28.19 0.48 -0.20
N ASP A 34 -29.36 0.10 -0.74
CA ASP A 34 -30.67 0.31 -0.12
C ASP A 34 -30.89 -0.57 1.12
N LEU A 35 -30.08 -1.62 1.30
CA LEU A 35 -30.13 -2.48 2.49
C LEU A 35 -29.48 -1.84 3.73
N PHE A 36 -28.81 -0.69 3.56
CA PHE A 36 -28.08 -0.02 4.63
C PHE A 36 -28.70 1.36 4.91
N PRO A 37 -28.76 1.78 6.19
CA PRO A 37 -29.29 3.08 6.53
C PRO A 37 -28.38 4.18 5.93
N PRO A 38 -28.96 5.26 5.37
CA PRO A 38 -28.18 6.40 4.88
C PRO A 38 -27.41 7.03 6.05
N ASP A 39 -26.08 6.94 5.96
CA ASP A 39 -25.09 7.71 6.73
C ASP A 39 -25.08 7.66 8.27
N ARG A 40 -25.86 6.81 8.94
CA ARG A 40 -25.78 6.72 10.41
C ARG A 40 -24.57 5.93 10.93
N LYS A 41 -23.95 5.08 10.11
CA LYS A 41 -22.88 4.14 10.54
C LYS A 41 -21.51 4.33 9.94
N ARG A 42 -21.31 5.34 9.10
CA ARG A 42 -19.95 5.75 8.73
C ARG A 42 -19.20 6.39 9.93
N GLN A 43 -19.91 6.74 11.00
CA GLN A 43 -19.34 7.22 12.26
C GLN A 43 -18.82 6.09 13.17
N GLU A 44 -19.36 4.88 13.05
CA GLU A 44 -19.10 3.78 14.00
C GLU A 44 -18.04 2.79 13.51
N TYR A 45 -17.73 2.81 12.21
CA TYR A 45 -16.45 2.30 11.75
C TYR A 45 -15.38 3.34 12.09
N PRO A 46 -14.34 3.01 12.87
CA PRO A 46 -13.20 3.87 12.99
C PRO A 46 -12.68 4.12 11.58
N VAL A 47 -12.80 5.36 11.10
CA VAL A 47 -12.01 5.86 9.97
C VAL A 47 -10.55 6.04 10.44
N THR A 48 -10.09 5.30 11.45
CA THR A 48 -8.68 5.13 11.80
C THR A 48 -8.09 4.09 10.84
N GLY A 49 -8.07 4.44 9.57
CA GLY A 49 -7.74 3.46 8.53
C GLY A 49 -8.11 3.87 7.11
N LYS A 50 -8.43 5.14 6.84
CA LYS A 50 -8.11 5.65 5.49
C LYS A 50 -6.62 5.38 5.35
N PRO A 51 -6.17 4.52 4.40
CA PRO A 51 -4.74 4.37 4.21
C PRO A 51 -4.22 5.79 3.99
N ALA A 52 -3.29 6.21 4.84
CA ALA A 52 -2.39 7.30 4.50
C ALA A 52 -2.00 7.03 3.05
N MET A 53 -2.17 8.05 2.20
CA MET A 53 -1.87 7.99 0.76
C MET A 53 -0.79 6.95 0.51
N LYS A 54 -1.09 5.89 -0.26
CA LYS A 54 -0.16 4.76 -0.43
C LYS A 54 1.23 5.34 -0.64
N PRO A 55 2.21 5.00 0.21
CA PRO A 55 3.52 5.62 0.09
C PRO A 55 4.03 5.34 -1.32
N ALA A 56 4.70 6.33 -1.92
CA ALA A 56 5.22 6.19 -3.28
C ALA A 56 6.13 4.95 -3.42
N PHE A 57 6.81 4.60 -2.33
CA PHE A 57 7.63 3.39 -2.19
C PHE A 57 7.37 2.72 -0.84
N PHE A 58 7.37 1.38 -0.80
CA PHE A 58 7.43 0.67 0.47
C PHE A 58 8.85 0.68 1.03
N ALA A 59 9.00 0.53 2.35
CA ALA A 59 10.31 0.43 2.98
C ALA A 59 11.18 -0.69 2.37
N SER A 60 10.57 -1.81 1.98
CA SER A 60 11.26 -2.89 1.28
C SER A 60 11.88 -2.46 -0.06
N ASP A 61 11.22 -1.56 -0.78
CA ASP A 61 11.71 -1.05 -2.07
C ASP A 61 12.93 -0.15 -1.84
N LEU A 62 12.83 0.78 -0.88
CA LEU A 62 13.94 1.64 -0.48
C LEU A 62 15.14 0.82 0.03
N MET A 63 14.89 -0.23 0.82
CA MET A 63 15.95 -1.13 1.29
C MET A 63 16.64 -1.87 0.16
N ARG A 64 15.93 -2.25 -0.91
CA ARG A 64 16.54 -2.90 -2.09
C ARG A 64 17.44 -1.92 -2.85
N ILE A 65 17.03 -0.66 -2.98
CA ILE A 65 17.85 0.40 -3.58
C ILE A 65 19.12 0.58 -2.75
N ILE A 66 18.98 0.82 -1.44
CA ILE A 66 20.10 1.02 -0.53
C ILE A 66 21.07 -0.17 -0.56
N HIS A 67 20.55 -1.39 -0.55
CA HIS A 67 21.39 -2.59 -0.60
C HIS A 67 22.28 -2.65 -1.84
N PHE A 68 21.71 -2.41 -3.02
CA PHE A 68 22.48 -2.46 -4.27
C PHE A 68 23.52 -1.34 -4.36
N GLU A 69 23.14 -0.11 -4.00
CA GLU A 69 24.06 1.02 -4.06
C GLU A 69 25.14 0.94 -2.98
N ALA A 70 24.83 0.39 -1.79
CA ALA A 70 25.82 0.12 -0.75
C ALA A 70 26.87 -0.90 -1.21
N LEU A 71 26.48 -1.91 -2.00
CA LEU A 71 27.43 -2.87 -2.56
C LEU A 71 28.45 -2.17 -3.49
N VAL A 72 27.98 -1.24 -4.33
CA VAL A 72 28.87 -0.46 -5.20
C VAL A 72 29.86 0.36 -4.36
N VAL A 73 29.36 1.08 -3.35
CA VAL A 73 30.23 1.86 -2.44
C VAL A 73 31.23 0.96 -1.72
N GLN A 74 30.81 -0.23 -1.24
CA GLN A 74 31.68 -1.18 -0.57
C GLN A 74 32.80 -1.69 -1.48
N ILE A 75 32.51 -1.99 -2.75
CA ILE A 75 33.52 -2.43 -3.72
C ILE A 75 34.57 -1.33 -3.91
N VAL A 76 34.14 -0.09 -4.13
CA VAL A 76 35.07 1.03 -4.34
C VAL A 76 35.87 1.32 -3.07
N ALA A 77 35.24 1.28 -1.90
CA ALA A 77 35.92 1.43 -0.61
C ALA A 77 36.96 0.33 -0.38
N PHE A 78 36.64 -0.92 -0.74
CA PHE A 78 37.57 -2.04 -0.65
C PHE A 78 38.78 -1.84 -1.57
N ASP A 79 38.55 -1.45 -2.83
CA ASP A 79 39.63 -1.20 -3.78
C ASP A 79 40.55 -0.05 -3.32
N LEU A 80 39.97 1.03 -2.81
CA LEU A 80 40.70 2.14 -2.19
C LEU A 80 41.55 1.68 -0.99
N ALA A 81 40.97 0.88 -0.10
CA ALA A 81 41.68 0.34 1.07
C ALA A 81 42.87 -0.57 0.67
N ASN A 82 42.82 -1.19 -0.51
CA ASN A 82 43.89 -2.00 -1.06
C ASN A 82 44.86 -1.20 -1.97
N GLY A 83 44.74 0.13 -1.99
CA GLY A 83 45.62 1.00 -2.77
C GLY A 83 45.42 0.92 -4.28
N LYS A 84 44.30 0.35 -4.75
CA LYS A 84 43.99 0.36 -6.17
C LYS A 84 43.56 1.76 -6.62
N PRO A 85 44.01 2.23 -7.79
CA PRO A 85 43.58 3.50 -8.33
C PRO A 85 42.11 3.43 -8.75
N VAL A 86 41.33 4.45 -8.39
CA VAL A 86 39.93 4.60 -8.81
C VAL A 86 39.90 5.33 -10.15
N THR A 87 39.33 4.70 -11.17
CA THR A 87 39.14 5.32 -12.48
C THR A 87 38.04 6.38 -12.43
N GLU A 88 38.03 7.28 -13.41
CA GLU A 88 36.97 8.28 -13.57
C GLU A 88 35.58 7.63 -13.64
N GLU A 89 35.43 6.61 -14.48
CA GLU A 89 34.19 5.83 -14.60
C GLU A 89 33.73 5.22 -13.27
N THR A 90 34.67 4.70 -12.47
CA THR A 90 34.36 4.14 -11.15
C THR A 90 33.90 5.24 -10.19
N ARG A 91 34.54 6.42 -10.25
CA ARG A 91 34.15 7.58 -9.47
C ARG A 91 32.74 8.05 -9.82
N GLU A 92 32.42 8.16 -11.10
CA GLU A 92 31.08 8.52 -11.57
C GLU A 92 30.04 7.52 -11.06
N ARG A 93 30.31 6.22 -11.19
CA ARG A 93 29.38 5.19 -10.69
C ARG A 93 29.20 5.25 -9.18
N MET A 94 30.26 5.52 -8.42
CA MET A 94 30.22 5.72 -6.97
C MET A 94 29.38 6.94 -6.60
N LEU A 95 29.51 8.05 -7.32
CA LEU A 95 28.71 9.26 -7.09
C LEU A 95 27.23 9.02 -7.34
N THR A 96 26.87 8.31 -8.42
CA THR A 96 25.48 7.89 -8.64
C THR A 96 24.95 7.00 -7.51
N ALA A 97 25.79 6.12 -6.95
CA ALA A 97 25.39 5.28 -5.82
C ALA A 97 25.12 6.11 -4.56
N TYR A 98 26.01 7.05 -4.26
CA TYR A 98 25.85 8.00 -3.17
C TYR A 98 24.53 8.80 -3.30
N GLU A 99 24.26 9.36 -4.47
CA GLU A 99 23.05 10.15 -4.72
C GLU A 99 21.77 9.36 -4.50
N ARG A 100 21.73 8.10 -4.98
CA ARG A 100 20.56 7.22 -4.82
C ARG A 100 20.35 6.76 -3.38
N ILE A 101 21.42 6.54 -2.62
CA ILE A 101 21.31 6.25 -1.18
C ILE A 101 20.74 7.47 -0.45
N ASP A 102 21.27 8.65 -0.71
CA ASP A 102 20.81 9.91 -0.12
C ASP A 102 19.33 10.18 -0.44
N GLU A 103 18.92 9.96 -1.70
CA GLU A 103 17.52 10.05 -2.11
C GLU A 103 16.64 9.03 -1.40
N ALA A 104 17.04 7.75 -1.32
CA ALA A 104 16.28 6.72 -0.64
C ALA A 104 16.10 7.00 0.87
N VAL A 105 17.14 7.53 1.53
CA VAL A 105 17.09 7.94 2.94
C VAL A 105 16.14 9.13 3.13
N ARG A 106 16.21 10.15 2.25
CA ARG A 106 15.25 11.26 2.25
C ARG A 106 13.80 10.78 2.12
N TYR A 107 13.54 9.82 1.23
CA TYR A 107 12.20 9.22 1.09
C TYR A 107 11.75 8.46 2.33
N ALA A 108 12.68 7.79 3.02
CA ALA A 108 12.40 7.09 4.26
C ALA A 108 12.15 8.05 5.44
N ASN A 109 12.48 9.34 5.28
CA ASN A 109 12.36 10.39 6.30
C ASN A 109 13.18 10.07 7.56
N VAL A 110 14.40 9.55 7.38
CA VAL A 110 15.36 9.16 8.43
C VAL A 110 16.63 9.99 8.32
#